data_AF-A0A2E4RCT7-F1
#
_entry.id   AF-A0A2E4RCT7-F1
#
_cell.length_a   1.000
_cell.length_b   1.000
_cell.length_c   1.000
_cell.angle_alpha   90.00
_cell.angle_beta   90.00
_cell.angle_gamma   90.00
#
_symmetry.space_group_name_H-M   'P 1'
#
loop_
_entity.id
_entity.type
_entity.pdbx_description
1 polymer ?
#
loop_
_entity_poly.entity_id
_entity_poly.type
_entity_poly.pdbx_seq_one_letter_code
_entity_poly.pdbx_strand_id
1 'polypeptide(L)'
;MYKILYLFISLIFISQTNLTGQTLNPHSEEDLIEFSKIFSSSNNNYGFSKIDLPASYNLKMFTPPIVEQNGGSCVGHTVATSLSTTYNVVNKTSEFGRRQSHRFDPYYVYTALKQQNDVKCSIGCECGAYLWDGIELAIDFGIKKKFVEPKLECRDILTSQMLNGLSQKTSHYTIDDYYSLINYDENGKKTVWELDWIKEAIYFGLPPMVVIGVGSEFDRVTSSGLYQLPKSKENENGLHAVTLIGWNDSKNGGSFLFQNSYGTDWGDNGYFWLTYRDFNNNAYWGFIIDKEDYSDWKEDYRTNSYYKGGVYEKGVKKEGYSYEGEINKNTNLFNGKGILDTPTATAIGYYDEGHKDGWWLVCYDAYEKDGTRVPDPFYGWILFDQGVIIEKDSFGFTIGATNNKKTLIEELNLESYDLPISEEPATIDDFIQSDLDFFQQKLSAVE
;
A
#
# COMPACT_ATOMS: atom_id res chain seq x y z
N MET A 1 70.84 -34.92 -6.40
CA MET A 1 69.90 -34.68 -5.27
C MET A 1 68.98 -33.55 -5.68
N TYR A 2 67.66 -33.70 -5.49
CA TYR A 2 66.57 -32.74 -5.73
C TYR A 2 66.49 -31.99 -7.08
N LYS A 3 65.41 -32.28 -7.83
CA LYS A 3 64.84 -31.39 -8.85
C LYS A 3 64.09 -30.25 -8.13
N ILE A 4 64.22 -29.01 -8.61
CA ILE A 4 63.23 -27.95 -8.38
C ILE A 4 62.91 -27.30 -9.72
N LEU A 5 61.63 -27.33 -10.06
CA LEU A 5 61.04 -26.74 -11.27
C LEU A 5 60.47 -25.37 -10.88
N TYR A 6 60.96 -24.28 -11.47
CA TYR A 6 60.37 -22.96 -11.26
C TYR A 6 59.08 -22.85 -12.09
N LEU A 7 57.93 -22.84 -11.39
CA LEU A 7 56.62 -22.60 -12.00
C LEU A 7 56.29 -21.11 -11.88
N PHE A 8 56.14 -20.41 -13.01
CA PHE A 8 55.58 -19.05 -13.02
C PHE A 8 54.09 -19.12 -12.72
N ILE A 9 53.66 -18.63 -11.55
CA ILE A 9 52.24 -18.42 -11.22
C ILE A 9 51.91 -16.96 -11.48
N SER A 10 51.10 -16.72 -12.51
CA SER A 10 50.49 -15.42 -12.78
C SER A 10 49.39 -15.14 -11.75
N LEU A 11 49.62 -14.13 -10.89
CA LEU A 11 48.63 -13.62 -9.95
C LEU A 11 47.49 -12.91 -10.70
N ILE A 12 46.37 -13.61 -10.90
CA ILE A 12 45.11 -13.00 -11.32
C ILE A 12 44.46 -12.42 -10.06
N PHE A 13 44.46 -11.09 -9.93
CA PHE A 13 43.65 -10.39 -8.94
C PHE A 13 42.17 -10.47 -9.36
N ILE A 14 41.45 -11.47 -8.85
CA ILE A 14 39.99 -11.48 -8.89
C ILE A 14 39.50 -10.59 -7.75
N SER A 15 39.14 -9.35 -8.06
CA SER A 15 38.43 -8.48 -7.13
C SER A 15 37.01 -9.03 -6.91
N GLN A 16 36.82 -9.79 -5.84
CA GLN A 16 35.47 -10.14 -5.38
C GLN A 16 34.81 -8.90 -4.79
N THR A 17 34.08 -8.17 -5.63
CA THR A 17 33.07 -7.20 -5.17
C THR A 17 31.93 -8.01 -4.55
N ASN A 18 31.94 -8.14 -3.23
CA ASN A 18 30.83 -8.70 -2.46
C ASN A 18 29.63 -7.74 -2.51
N LEU A 19 28.89 -7.77 -3.62
CA LEU A 19 27.53 -7.28 -3.71
C LEU A 19 26.63 -8.25 -2.93
N THR A 20 26.58 -8.09 -1.60
CA THR A 20 25.53 -8.71 -0.78
C THR A 20 24.23 -7.95 -0.98
N GLY A 21 23.65 -8.06 -2.17
CA GLY A 21 22.21 -7.89 -2.33
C GLY A 21 21.57 -9.04 -1.56
N GLN A 22 21.04 -8.78 -0.36
CA GLN A 22 20.15 -9.72 0.30
C GLN A 22 18.92 -9.87 -0.61
N THR A 23 18.78 -11.04 -1.24
CA THR A 23 17.56 -11.42 -1.92
C THR A 23 16.44 -11.41 -0.87
N LEU A 24 15.55 -10.42 -0.96
CA LEU A 24 14.36 -10.35 -0.11
C LEU A 24 13.45 -11.52 -0.49
N ASN A 25 13.58 -12.64 0.20
CA ASN A 25 12.60 -13.71 0.09
C ASN A 25 11.30 -13.23 0.75
N PRO A 26 10.19 -13.07 0.01
CA PRO A 26 8.91 -12.76 0.62
C PRO A 26 8.47 -13.95 1.47
N HIS A 27 7.95 -13.65 2.66
CA HIS A 27 7.50 -14.64 3.65
C HIS A 27 6.51 -15.65 3.08
N SER A 28 6.49 -16.84 3.68
CA SER A 28 5.48 -17.85 3.36
C SER A 28 4.14 -17.50 4.03
N GLU A 29 3.09 -18.21 3.64
CA GLU A 29 1.78 -18.03 4.26
C GLU A 29 1.76 -18.61 5.68
N GLU A 30 2.50 -19.71 5.87
CA GLU A 30 2.74 -20.32 7.17
C GLU A 30 3.47 -19.37 8.12
N ASP A 31 4.47 -18.61 7.66
CA ASP A 31 5.19 -17.61 8.47
C ASP A 31 4.23 -16.58 9.11
N LEU A 32 3.29 -16.05 8.32
CA LEU A 32 2.33 -15.02 8.77
C LEU A 32 1.30 -15.59 9.75
N ILE A 33 0.84 -16.81 9.48
CA ILE A 33 -0.13 -17.54 10.30
C ILE A 33 0.52 -18.06 11.60
N GLU A 34 1.81 -18.39 11.59
CA GLU A 34 2.57 -18.73 12.79
C GLU A 34 2.77 -17.48 13.65
N PHE A 35 3.07 -16.32 13.05
CA PHE A 35 3.14 -15.04 13.75
C PHE A 35 1.82 -14.65 14.43
N SER A 36 0.67 -14.68 13.74
CA SER A 36 -0.61 -14.36 14.39
C SER A 36 -0.89 -15.27 15.59
N LYS A 37 -0.70 -16.59 15.42
CA LYS A 37 -0.84 -17.58 16.50
C LYS A 37 0.11 -17.35 17.68
N ILE A 38 1.33 -16.84 17.45
CA ILE A 38 2.25 -16.45 18.53
C ILE A 38 1.61 -15.33 19.37
N PHE A 39 0.99 -14.33 18.75
CA PHE A 39 0.32 -13.23 19.48
C PHE A 39 -0.98 -13.66 20.15
N SER A 40 -1.84 -14.47 19.50
CA SER A 40 -3.06 -14.97 20.14
C SER A 40 -2.77 -15.86 21.36
N SER A 41 -1.58 -16.49 21.41
CA SER A 41 -1.14 -17.33 22.53
C SER A 41 -0.22 -16.65 23.55
N SER A 42 0.26 -15.42 23.29
CA SER A 42 1.30 -14.74 24.09
C SER A 42 0.85 -14.32 25.50
N ASN A 43 -0.41 -14.56 25.88
CA ASN A 43 -0.85 -14.53 27.28
C ASN A 43 -0.19 -15.62 28.16
N ASN A 44 0.62 -16.52 27.60
CA ASN A 44 1.48 -17.43 28.37
C ASN A 44 2.93 -17.47 27.86
N ASN A 45 3.88 -17.28 28.78
CA ASN A 45 5.32 -17.47 28.57
C ASN A 45 5.62 -18.89 28.03
N TYR A 46 5.87 -19.02 26.73
CA TYR A 46 6.53 -20.19 26.15
C TYR A 46 7.68 -19.76 25.23
N GLY A 47 8.87 -20.28 25.54
CA GLY A 47 10.09 -19.90 24.84
C GLY A 47 10.21 -20.57 23.48
N PHE A 48 9.93 -19.79 22.43
CA PHE A 48 10.43 -20.07 21.09
C PHE A 48 11.74 -19.29 20.87
N SER A 49 12.58 -19.78 19.96
CA SER A 49 13.87 -19.14 19.68
C SER A 49 13.65 -17.77 19.06
N LYS A 50 14.05 -16.72 19.79
CA LYS A 50 14.09 -15.34 19.32
C LYS A 50 14.65 -15.29 17.89
N ILE A 51 13.89 -14.69 16.98
CA ILE A 51 14.24 -14.67 15.55
C ILE A 51 15.49 -13.81 15.38
N ASP A 52 16.45 -14.27 14.56
CA ASP A 52 17.67 -13.52 14.28
C ASP A 52 17.36 -12.41 13.26
N LEU A 53 16.83 -11.30 13.78
CA LEU A 53 16.42 -10.15 13.00
C LEU A 53 17.62 -9.40 12.40
N PRO A 54 17.55 -8.93 11.14
CA PRO A 54 18.60 -8.11 10.56
C PRO A 54 18.73 -6.76 11.30
N ALA A 55 19.95 -6.21 11.35
CA ALA A 55 20.21 -4.90 11.96
C ALA A 55 19.47 -3.72 11.29
N SER A 56 18.90 -3.93 10.10
CA SER A 56 17.98 -3.01 9.45
C SER A 56 17.08 -3.73 8.47
N TYR A 57 15.81 -3.35 8.41
CA TYR A 57 14.82 -3.87 7.47
C TYR A 57 13.74 -2.81 7.23
N ASN A 58 13.06 -2.85 6.08
CA ASN A 58 11.92 -1.99 5.81
C ASN A 58 11.00 -2.56 4.73
N LEU A 59 9.74 -2.16 4.79
CA LEU A 59 8.66 -2.55 3.89
C LEU A 59 8.44 -1.56 2.72
N LYS A 60 9.32 -0.57 2.47
CA LYS A 60 9.11 0.44 1.39
C LYS A 60 8.84 -0.17 0.00
N MET A 61 9.31 -1.40 -0.23
CA MET A 61 9.07 -2.16 -1.45
C MET A 61 7.62 -2.67 -1.58
N PHE A 62 6.90 -2.86 -0.46
CA PHE A 62 5.51 -3.33 -0.39
C PHE A 62 4.51 -2.24 0.02
N THR A 63 4.93 -1.23 0.78
CA THR A 63 4.08 -0.11 1.20
C THR A 63 3.58 0.69 0.00
N PRO A 64 2.30 1.13 -0.05
CA PRO A 64 1.82 1.99 -1.13
C PRO A 64 2.57 3.33 -1.15
N PRO A 65 2.67 4.01 -2.29
CA PRO A 65 3.38 5.28 -2.38
C PRO A 65 2.88 6.37 -1.41
N ILE A 66 3.78 7.29 -1.06
CA ILE A 66 3.46 8.48 -0.27
C ILE A 66 2.36 9.29 -0.95
N VAL A 67 1.41 9.78 -0.16
CA VAL A 67 0.36 10.70 -0.57
C VAL A 67 0.36 11.94 0.31
N GLU A 68 -0.28 13.00 -0.16
CA GLU A 68 -0.61 14.17 0.65
C GLU A 68 -2.06 14.03 1.16
N GLN A 69 -2.23 14.11 2.48
CA GLN A 69 -3.53 14.07 3.14
C GLN A 69 -4.24 15.42 3.07
N ASN A 70 -5.56 15.42 3.27
CA ASN A 70 -6.33 16.65 3.42
C ASN A 70 -6.91 16.75 4.85
N GLY A 71 -6.62 17.85 5.54
CA GLY A 71 -7.05 18.10 6.91
C GLY A 71 -6.63 17.01 7.91
N GLY A 72 -7.51 16.69 8.86
CA GLY A 72 -7.32 15.72 9.94
C GLY A 72 -7.42 14.23 9.53
N SER A 73 -7.27 13.89 8.25
CA SER A 73 -7.48 12.52 7.75
C SER A 73 -6.35 11.50 8.02
N CYS A 74 -5.35 11.86 8.84
CA CYS A 74 -4.15 11.04 9.11
C CYS A 74 -4.45 9.60 9.55
N VAL A 75 -5.51 9.37 10.33
CA VAL A 75 -5.94 8.02 10.74
C VAL A 75 -6.34 7.18 9.53
N GLY A 76 -7.13 7.74 8.60
CA GLY A 76 -7.54 7.02 7.40
C GLY A 76 -6.35 6.67 6.51
N HIS A 77 -5.39 7.60 6.37
CA HIS A 77 -4.13 7.34 5.68
C HIS A 77 -3.28 6.26 6.37
N THR A 78 -3.22 6.25 7.70
CA THR A 78 -2.44 5.30 8.48
C THR A 78 -3.00 3.87 8.39
N VAL A 79 -4.32 3.72 8.56
CA VAL A 79 -5.01 2.43 8.45
C VAL A 79 -4.90 1.89 7.02
N ALA A 80 -5.23 2.72 6.01
CA ALA A 80 -5.15 2.30 4.61
C ALA A 80 -3.71 1.93 4.20
N THR A 81 -2.70 2.68 4.64
CA THR A 81 -1.28 2.38 4.36
C THR A 81 -0.84 1.07 5.01
N SER A 82 -1.24 0.83 6.27
CA SER A 82 -0.91 -0.40 6.98
C SER A 82 -1.51 -1.63 6.28
N LEU A 83 -2.83 -1.67 6.10
CA LEU A 83 -3.50 -2.78 5.41
C LEU A 83 -2.99 -2.97 3.97
N SER A 84 -2.70 -1.89 3.25
CA SER A 84 -2.20 -2.01 1.86
C SER A 84 -0.82 -2.64 1.83
N THR A 85 0.04 -2.30 2.79
CA THR A 85 1.37 -2.91 2.93
C THR A 85 1.24 -4.40 3.21
N THR A 86 0.39 -4.80 4.17
CA THR A 86 0.15 -6.22 4.47
C THR A 86 -0.44 -6.95 3.27
N TYR A 87 -1.44 -6.37 2.60
CA TYR A 87 -2.03 -6.94 1.39
C TYR A 87 -0.99 -7.17 0.29
N ASN A 88 -0.08 -6.21 0.11
CA ASN A 88 1.00 -6.30 -0.86
C ASN A 88 2.06 -7.34 -0.45
N VAL A 89 2.37 -7.53 0.83
CA VAL A 89 3.25 -8.61 1.31
C VAL A 89 2.60 -9.98 1.06
N VAL A 90 1.34 -10.15 1.46
CA VAL A 90 0.53 -11.38 1.30
C VAL A 90 0.41 -11.80 -0.17
N ASN A 91 0.22 -10.83 -1.07
CA ASN A 91 0.14 -11.03 -2.52
C ASN A 91 1.50 -10.90 -3.25
N LYS A 92 2.61 -10.74 -2.52
CA LYS A 92 3.99 -10.61 -3.05
C LYS A 92 4.16 -9.48 -4.09
N THR A 93 3.36 -8.43 -3.94
CA THR A 93 3.24 -7.28 -4.85
C THR A 93 4.26 -6.19 -4.50
N SER A 94 5.21 -5.94 -5.39
CA SER A 94 6.28 -4.93 -5.20
C SER A 94 6.29 -3.83 -6.28
N GLU A 95 5.59 -4.10 -7.38
CA GLU A 95 5.43 -3.28 -8.55
C GLU A 95 4.67 -1.98 -8.20
N PHE A 96 5.13 -0.84 -8.71
CA PHE A 96 4.69 0.47 -8.23
C PHE A 96 3.21 0.76 -8.56
N GLY A 97 2.81 0.54 -9.80
CA GLY A 97 1.44 0.60 -10.31
C GLY A 97 0.52 -0.40 -9.64
N ARG A 98 0.93 -1.65 -9.38
CA ARG A 98 0.12 -2.60 -8.58
C ARG A 98 -0.10 -2.10 -7.15
N ARG A 99 0.97 -1.72 -6.44
CA ARG A 99 0.88 -1.19 -5.07
C ARG A 99 0.05 0.07 -4.95
N GLN A 100 0.06 0.91 -5.98
CA GLN A 100 -0.75 2.11 -6.06
C GLN A 100 -2.21 1.80 -6.40
N SER A 101 -2.47 0.90 -7.35
CA SER A 101 -3.81 0.56 -7.83
C SER A 101 -4.60 -0.25 -6.81
N HIS A 102 -3.98 -1.26 -6.20
CA HIS A 102 -4.59 -2.08 -5.15
C HIS A 102 -4.44 -1.50 -3.73
N ARG A 103 -4.08 -0.21 -3.60
CA ARG A 103 -4.10 0.46 -2.29
C ARG A 103 -5.54 0.60 -1.78
N PHE A 104 -5.71 0.49 -0.48
CA PHE A 104 -6.97 0.80 0.19
C PHE A 104 -7.23 2.31 0.22
N ASP A 105 -8.51 2.71 0.28
CA ASP A 105 -8.93 4.10 0.21
C ASP A 105 -8.86 4.77 1.60
N PRO A 106 -7.95 5.73 1.83
CA PRO A 106 -7.89 6.43 3.11
C PRO A 106 -9.15 7.25 3.38
N TYR A 107 -9.86 7.69 2.34
CA TYR A 107 -11.10 8.42 2.50
C TYR A 107 -12.31 7.52 2.77
N TYR A 108 -12.27 6.23 2.46
CA TYR A 108 -13.29 5.28 2.97
C TYR A 108 -13.26 5.25 4.49
N VAL A 109 -12.08 5.03 5.07
CA VAL A 109 -11.90 5.03 6.53
C VAL A 109 -12.29 6.37 7.12
N TYR A 110 -11.72 7.45 6.58
CA TYR A 110 -11.94 8.78 7.13
C TYR A 110 -13.41 9.21 7.10
N THR A 111 -14.15 8.93 6.02
CA THR A 111 -15.55 9.39 5.85
C THR A 111 -16.58 8.50 6.55
N ALA A 112 -16.23 7.26 6.87
CA ALA A 112 -17.05 6.34 7.67
C ALA A 112 -17.07 6.70 9.17
N LEU A 113 -16.00 7.31 9.67
CA LEU A 113 -15.88 7.72 11.07
C LEU A 113 -16.49 9.11 11.35
N LYS A 114 -17.05 9.77 10.33
CA LYS A 114 -17.65 11.11 10.45
C LYS A 114 -19.06 11.06 11.00
N GLN A 115 -19.34 11.93 11.97
CA GLN A 115 -20.70 12.21 12.39
C GLN A 115 -21.34 13.24 11.45
N GLN A 116 -22.54 12.93 10.92
CA GLN A 116 -23.30 13.81 10.02
C GLN A 116 -23.54 15.24 10.56
N ASN A 117 -23.52 15.39 11.89
CA ASN A 117 -23.84 16.64 12.56
C ASN A 117 -22.59 17.45 13.00
N ASP A 118 -21.37 16.97 12.75
CA ASP A 118 -20.16 17.73 13.07
C ASP A 118 -19.83 18.72 11.94
N VAL A 119 -20.12 20.00 12.20
CA VAL A 119 -19.85 21.11 11.27
C VAL A 119 -18.35 21.23 10.94
N LYS A 120 -17.43 20.78 11.81
CA LYS A 120 -15.99 20.71 11.51
C LYS A 120 -15.65 19.60 10.51
N CYS A 121 -16.42 18.51 10.49
CA CYS A 121 -16.28 17.49 9.45
C CYS A 121 -16.75 17.99 8.08
N SER A 122 -17.78 18.84 8.04
CA SER A 122 -18.39 19.37 6.81
C SER A 122 -17.59 20.48 6.13
N ILE A 123 -16.70 21.17 6.87
CA ILE A 123 -15.90 22.29 6.36
C ILE A 123 -14.42 22.00 6.56
N GLY A 124 -13.69 21.77 5.47
CA GLY A 124 -12.21 21.69 5.48
C GLY A 124 -11.60 20.36 5.89
N CYS A 125 -12.40 19.33 6.20
CA CYS A 125 -11.87 18.00 6.58
C CYS A 125 -11.05 18.03 7.88
N GLU A 126 -11.41 18.91 8.82
CA GLU A 126 -10.64 19.20 10.05
C GLU A 126 -11.08 18.39 11.27
N CYS A 127 -12.07 17.51 11.15
CA CYS A 127 -12.33 16.53 12.20
C CYS A 127 -11.29 15.42 12.13
N GLY A 128 -10.60 15.14 13.23
CA GLY A 128 -9.80 13.93 13.39
C GLY A 128 -10.68 12.72 13.70
N ALA A 129 -10.08 11.54 13.74
CA ALA A 129 -10.71 10.30 14.19
C ALA A 129 -9.81 9.62 15.23
N TYR A 130 -10.35 8.66 15.98
CA TYR A 130 -9.51 7.77 16.78
C TYR A 130 -8.98 6.60 15.95
N LEU A 131 -7.75 6.17 16.24
CA LEU A 131 -7.10 5.13 15.45
C LEU A 131 -7.78 3.76 15.62
N TRP A 132 -8.26 3.44 16.82
CA TRP A 132 -8.99 2.20 17.08
C TRP A 132 -10.34 2.16 16.34
N ASP A 133 -11.13 3.24 16.31
CA ASP A 133 -12.38 3.29 15.54
C ASP A 133 -12.15 2.94 14.05
N GLY A 134 -11.02 3.37 13.47
CA GLY A 134 -10.65 3.06 12.09
C GLY A 134 -10.18 1.63 11.86
N ILE A 135 -9.73 0.94 12.90
CA ILE A 135 -9.39 -0.49 12.87
C ILE A 135 -10.65 -1.33 13.11
N GLU A 136 -11.53 -0.91 14.01
CA GLU A 136 -12.85 -1.52 14.24
C GLU A 136 -13.75 -1.44 12.98
N LEU A 137 -13.68 -0.35 12.21
CA LEU A 137 -14.29 -0.28 10.87
C LEU A 137 -13.78 -1.40 9.93
N ALA A 138 -12.49 -1.72 10.01
CA ALA A 138 -11.89 -2.79 9.20
C ALA A 138 -12.34 -4.18 9.66
N ILE A 139 -12.61 -4.37 10.96
CA ILE A 139 -13.22 -5.60 11.49
C ILE A 139 -14.67 -5.73 11.01
N ASP A 140 -15.50 -4.71 11.25
CA ASP A 140 -16.95 -4.76 11.00
C ASP A 140 -17.33 -4.79 9.52
N PHE A 141 -16.58 -4.09 8.65
CA PHE A 141 -16.95 -3.87 7.24
C PHE A 141 -15.84 -4.18 6.23
N GLY A 142 -14.59 -4.32 6.69
CA GLY A 142 -13.41 -4.34 5.81
C GLY A 142 -13.18 -3.00 5.11
N ILE A 143 -12.20 -2.92 4.19
CA ILE A 143 -11.81 -1.65 3.56
C ILE A 143 -11.91 -1.68 2.02
N LYS A 144 -12.44 -0.60 1.43
CA LYS A 144 -12.54 -0.40 -0.02
C LYS A 144 -11.19 -0.11 -0.66
N LYS A 145 -10.89 -0.67 -1.84
CA LYS A 145 -9.77 -0.22 -2.70
C LYS A 145 -9.99 1.22 -3.18
N LYS A 146 -8.91 1.98 -3.45
CA LYS A 146 -9.02 3.40 -3.84
C LYS A 146 -9.86 3.60 -5.10
N PHE A 147 -9.57 2.82 -6.13
CA PHE A 147 -10.15 2.99 -7.47
C PHE A 147 -11.44 2.19 -7.71
N VAL A 148 -11.98 1.55 -6.68
CA VAL A 148 -13.29 0.89 -6.73
C VAL A 148 -14.36 1.88 -6.27
N GLU A 149 -15.47 1.96 -7.00
CA GLU A 149 -16.54 2.94 -6.72
C GLU A 149 -17.26 2.65 -5.38
N PRO A 150 -17.75 3.69 -4.65
CA PRO A 150 -17.72 5.10 -5.02
C PRO A 150 -16.32 5.73 -4.90
N LYS A 151 -16.03 6.69 -5.77
CA LYS A 151 -15.00 7.72 -5.57
C LYS A 151 -15.30 8.47 -4.27
N LEU A 152 -14.33 8.53 -3.36
CA LEU A 152 -14.46 9.21 -2.08
C LEU A 152 -13.38 10.28 -1.92
N GLU A 153 -13.81 11.43 -1.45
CA GLU A 153 -13.01 12.57 -1.03
C GLU A 153 -13.20 12.84 0.46
N CYS A 154 -12.34 13.68 1.04
CA CYS A 154 -12.39 13.95 2.47
C CYS A 154 -13.69 14.64 2.95
N ARG A 155 -14.50 15.21 2.05
CA ARG A 155 -15.76 15.91 2.39
C ARG A 155 -16.99 15.00 2.43
N ASP A 156 -16.88 13.78 1.91
CA ASP A 156 -18.00 12.83 1.89
C ASP A 156 -18.33 12.30 3.29
N ILE A 157 -19.49 11.66 3.41
CA ILE A 157 -19.95 11.02 4.64
C ILE A 157 -20.56 9.68 4.28
N LEU A 158 -20.03 8.59 4.85
CA LEU A 158 -20.60 7.26 4.70
C LEU A 158 -21.52 6.96 5.88
N THR A 159 -22.78 6.62 5.59
CA THR A 159 -23.72 6.14 6.61
C THR A 159 -23.57 4.64 6.80
N SER A 160 -24.02 4.11 7.95
CA SER A 160 -24.06 2.65 8.17
C SER A 160 -24.87 1.91 7.09
N GLN A 161 -25.88 2.53 6.47
CA GLN A 161 -26.59 1.94 5.33
C GLN A 161 -25.71 1.87 4.07
N MET A 162 -24.87 2.88 3.83
CA MET A 162 -23.92 2.88 2.72
C MET A 162 -22.78 1.87 2.96
N LEU A 163 -22.24 1.78 4.18
CA LEU A 163 -21.25 0.77 4.56
C LEU A 163 -21.79 -0.65 4.34
N ASN A 164 -23.02 -0.94 4.80
CA ASN A 164 -23.69 -2.20 4.52
C ASN A 164 -23.86 -2.47 3.01
N GLY A 165 -24.16 -1.45 2.21
CA GLY A 165 -24.21 -1.56 0.75
C GLY A 165 -22.85 -1.85 0.10
N LEU A 166 -21.76 -1.36 0.69
CA LEU A 166 -20.39 -1.56 0.22
C LEU A 166 -19.77 -2.89 0.67
N SER A 167 -20.38 -3.61 1.63
CA SER A 167 -19.93 -4.94 2.09
C SER A 167 -19.61 -5.92 0.94
N GLN A 168 -20.38 -5.89 -0.15
CA GLN A 168 -20.15 -6.70 -1.35
C GLN A 168 -18.80 -6.45 -2.08
N LYS A 169 -18.10 -5.37 -1.71
CA LYS A 169 -16.79 -4.94 -2.24
C LYS A 169 -15.70 -4.92 -1.15
N THR A 170 -16.09 -4.91 0.13
CA THR A 170 -15.18 -4.68 1.26
C THR A 170 -15.09 -5.83 2.26
N SER A 171 -16.10 -6.71 2.37
CA SER A 171 -16.15 -7.75 3.42
C SER A 171 -15.05 -8.81 3.30
N HIS A 172 -14.44 -8.92 2.11
CA HIS A 172 -13.28 -9.78 1.83
C HIS A 172 -11.97 -9.21 2.40
N TYR A 173 -11.99 -7.94 2.78
CA TYR A 173 -10.87 -7.19 3.33
C TYR A 173 -11.05 -6.86 4.81
N THR A 174 -11.80 -7.71 5.52
CA THR A 174 -11.85 -7.68 6.98
C THR A 174 -10.54 -8.17 7.58
N ILE A 175 -10.30 -7.73 8.81
CA ILE A 175 -9.35 -8.29 9.76
C ILE A 175 -10.14 -8.86 10.95
N ASP A 176 -9.53 -9.71 11.76
CA ASP A 176 -10.25 -10.44 12.81
C ASP A 176 -10.16 -9.74 14.18
N ASP A 177 -9.01 -9.15 14.52
CA ASP A 177 -8.79 -8.37 15.76
C ASP A 177 -7.60 -7.39 15.61
N TYR A 178 -7.14 -6.78 16.70
CA TYR A 178 -5.90 -6.00 16.76
C TYR A 178 -5.23 -6.02 18.14
N TYR A 179 -3.90 -5.94 18.15
CA TYR A 179 -3.11 -5.89 19.38
C TYR A 179 -2.61 -4.48 19.69
N SER A 180 -2.76 -4.05 20.95
CA SER A 180 -2.19 -2.79 21.45
C SER A 180 -0.70 -2.91 21.80
N LEU A 181 0.12 -2.17 21.06
CA LEU A 181 1.55 -1.97 21.31
C LEU A 181 1.86 -1.14 22.55
N ILE A 182 0.92 -0.26 22.92
CA ILE A 182 1.13 0.80 23.91
C ILE A 182 -0.04 0.80 24.89
N ASN A 183 0.24 0.37 26.10
CA ASN A 183 -0.77 0.18 27.14
C ASN A 183 -0.51 1.12 28.31
N TYR A 184 -1.57 1.43 29.05
CA TYR A 184 -1.51 2.28 30.25
C TYR A 184 -2.16 1.52 31.40
N ASP A 185 -1.47 1.44 32.54
CA ASP A 185 -2.07 0.88 33.75
C ASP A 185 -3.07 1.86 34.41
N GLU A 186 -3.74 1.42 35.47
CA GLU A 186 -4.69 2.22 36.25
C GLU A 186 -4.11 3.53 36.83
N ASN A 187 -2.77 3.65 36.90
CA ASN A 187 -2.05 4.82 37.38
C ASN A 187 -1.53 5.69 36.21
N GLY A 188 -1.88 5.37 34.96
CA GLY A 188 -1.43 6.07 33.76
C GLY A 188 0.02 5.79 33.37
N LYS A 189 0.65 4.74 33.94
CA LYS A 189 2.02 4.37 33.56
C LYS A 189 1.99 3.67 32.21
N LYS A 190 2.67 4.27 31.23
CA LYS A 190 2.82 3.72 29.89
C LYS A 190 3.75 2.50 29.88
N THR A 191 3.34 1.43 29.24
CA THR A 191 4.18 0.33 28.77
C THR A 191 4.14 0.29 27.24
N VAL A 192 5.29 -0.04 26.64
CA VAL A 192 5.45 -0.22 25.20
C VAL A 192 6.04 -1.62 25.01
N TRP A 193 5.68 -2.30 23.93
CA TRP A 193 6.25 -3.60 23.59
C TRP A 193 7.78 -3.57 23.49
N GLU A 194 8.40 -4.73 23.70
CA GLU A 194 9.84 -4.88 23.47
C GLU A 194 10.19 -4.59 22.01
N LEU A 195 11.34 -3.94 21.80
CA LEU A 195 11.75 -3.48 20.46
C LEU A 195 11.79 -4.62 19.44
N ASP A 196 12.16 -5.83 19.87
CA ASP A 196 12.29 -6.96 18.96
C ASP A 196 10.92 -7.52 18.51
N TRP A 197 9.87 -7.46 19.33
CA TRP A 197 8.50 -7.80 18.89
C TRP A 197 7.96 -6.79 17.87
N ILE A 198 8.27 -5.50 18.05
CA ILE A 198 7.91 -4.45 17.09
C ILE A 198 8.65 -4.68 15.75
N LYS A 199 9.94 -5.06 15.81
CA LYS A 199 10.72 -5.43 14.62
C LYS A 199 10.21 -6.71 13.96
N GLU A 200 9.86 -7.74 14.73
CA GLU A 200 9.26 -8.99 14.22
C GLU A 200 7.96 -8.70 13.46
N ALA A 201 7.06 -7.90 14.01
CA ALA A 201 5.83 -7.49 13.31
C ALA A 201 6.11 -6.83 11.95
N ILE A 202 7.06 -5.88 11.90
CA ILE A 202 7.47 -5.23 10.65
C ILE A 202 8.14 -6.23 9.69
N TYR A 203 8.94 -7.17 10.21
CA TYR A 203 9.61 -8.20 9.42
C TYR A 203 8.60 -9.08 8.68
N PHE A 204 7.57 -9.54 9.40
CA PHE A 204 6.45 -10.30 8.86
C PHE A 204 5.41 -9.44 8.10
N GLY A 205 5.72 -8.19 7.72
CA GLY A 205 4.83 -7.40 6.87
C GLY A 205 3.55 -6.89 7.54
N LEU A 206 3.56 -6.78 8.87
CA LEU A 206 2.48 -6.23 9.69
C LEU A 206 2.92 -4.88 10.28
N PRO A 207 2.98 -3.80 9.45
CA PRO A 207 3.50 -2.51 9.87
C PRO A 207 2.58 -1.86 10.92
N PRO A 208 3.11 -1.52 12.12
CA PRO A 208 2.29 -0.88 13.12
C PRO A 208 1.70 0.46 12.71
N MET A 209 0.46 0.68 13.10
CA MET A 209 -0.22 1.96 13.03
C MET A 209 0.04 2.69 14.35
N VAL A 210 0.60 3.91 14.33
CA VAL A 210 1.07 4.60 15.55
C VAL A 210 0.58 6.03 15.59
N VAL A 211 0.08 6.47 16.75
CA VAL A 211 -0.17 7.88 17.05
C VAL A 211 0.99 8.45 17.85
N ILE A 212 1.58 9.53 17.35
CA ILE A 212 2.72 10.24 17.96
C ILE A 212 2.34 11.67 18.35
N GLY A 213 3.02 12.20 19.38
CA GLY A 213 3.01 13.63 19.68
C GLY A 213 3.72 14.43 18.59
N VAL A 214 3.08 15.49 18.10
CA VAL A 214 3.66 16.44 17.14
C VAL A 214 3.68 17.85 17.70
N GLY A 215 4.74 18.58 17.36
CA GLY A 215 4.91 20.01 17.60
C GLY A 215 5.37 20.68 16.31
N SER A 216 5.64 21.98 16.37
CA SER A 216 6.12 22.78 15.22
C SER A 216 7.42 22.26 14.58
N GLU A 217 8.16 21.43 15.31
CA GLU A 217 9.35 20.71 14.90
C GLU A 217 9.06 19.62 13.85
N PHE A 218 7.86 19.06 13.82
CA PHE A 218 7.42 18.05 12.85
C PHE A 218 7.25 18.67 11.45
N ASP A 219 6.65 19.86 11.35
CA ASP A 219 6.54 20.63 10.09
C ASP A 219 7.91 21.00 9.50
N ARG A 220 8.97 20.94 10.31
CA ARG A 220 10.35 21.31 9.95
C ARG A 220 11.28 20.11 9.74
N VAL A 221 10.76 18.88 9.64
CA VAL A 221 11.58 17.70 9.32
C VAL A 221 12.13 17.84 7.90
N THR A 222 13.45 17.93 7.82
CA THR A 222 14.21 18.11 6.57
C THR A 222 14.45 16.78 5.86
N SER A 223 15.08 16.82 4.68
CA SER A 223 15.57 15.65 3.92
C SER A 223 16.53 14.71 4.68
N SER A 224 17.01 15.08 5.86
CA SER A 224 17.68 14.12 6.78
C SER A 224 16.72 13.05 7.32
N GLY A 225 15.41 13.33 7.29
CA GLY A 225 14.32 12.51 7.81
C GLY A 225 14.26 12.43 9.34
N LEU A 226 15.22 12.95 10.10
CA LEU A 226 15.21 12.81 11.56
C LEU A 226 14.15 13.73 12.19
N TYR A 227 13.10 13.15 12.77
CA TYR A 227 12.19 13.88 13.64
C TYR A 227 12.82 14.04 15.03
N GLN A 228 13.10 15.29 15.39
CA GLN A 228 13.53 15.67 16.73
C GLN A 228 12.31 16.13 17.53
N LEU A 229 12.06 15.48 18.67
CA LEU A 229 10.93 15.82 19.52
C LEU A 229 11.01 17.26 20.03
N PRO A 230 9.85 17.92 20.28
CA PRO A 230 9.83 19.22 20.93
C PRO A 230 10.55 19.21 22.29
N LYS A 231 11.15 20.34 22.67
CA LYS A 231 11.98 20.45 23.89
C LYS A 231 11.24 20.16 25.21
N SER A 232 9.91 20.25 25.20
CA SER A 232 9.02 19.92 26.31
C SER A 232 7.68 19.47 25.74
N LYS A 233 6.92 18.69 26.52
CA LYS A 233 5.55 18.27 26.15
C LYS A 233 4.59 19.46 25.94
N GLU A 234 4.86 20.59 26.59
CA GLU A 234 4.09 21.83 26.42
C GLU A 234 4.21 22.44 25.03
N ASN A 235 5.21 22.00 24.24
CA ASN A 235 5.39 22.38 22.83
C ASN A 235 4.78 21.35 21.86
N GLU A 236 4.22 20.25 22.33
CA GLU A 236 3.35 19.38 21.53
C GLU A 236 2.03 20.12 21.31
N ASN A 237 1.65 20.35 20.05
CA ASN A 237 0.43 21.08 19.68
C ASN A 237 -0.61 20.20 18.96
N GLY A 238 -0.31 18.92 18.76
CA GLY A 238 -1.24 17.95 18.17
C GLY A 238 -0.80 16.51 18.36
N LEU A 239 -1.67 15.60 17.92
CA LEU A 239 -1.40 14.18 17.77
C LEU A 239 -1.54 13.83 16.29
N HIS A 240 -0.66 12.97 15.79
CA HIS A 240 -0.63 12.58 14.38
C HIS A 240 -0.48 11.07 14.22
N ALA A 241 -1.24 10.49 13.32
CA ALA A 241 -1.18 9.05 13.01
C ALA A 241 -0.23 8.81 11.83
N VAL A 242 0.63 7.81 11.95
CA VAL A 242 1.68 7.43 11.00
C VAL A 242 1.86 5.92 10.95
N THR A 243 2.35 5.39 9.83
CA THR A 243 2.62 3.94 9.67
C THR A 243 4.11 3.64 9.88
N LEU A 244 4.42 2.73 10.81
CA LEU A 244 5.76 2.25 11.10
C LEU A 244 6.12 1.10 10.14
N ILE A 245 7.11 1.31 9.27
CA ILE A 245 7.40 0.39 8.15
C ILE A 245 8.83 -0.17 8.15
N GLY A 246 9.66 0.13 9.16
CA GLY A 246 11.06 -0.32 9.16
C GLY A 246 11.84 0.08 10.40
N TRP A 247 13.08 -0.39 10.47
CA TRP A 247 14.06 0.00 11.48
C TRP A 247 15.49 -0.01 10.92
N ASN A 248 16.40 0.66 11.63
CA ASN A 248 17.83 0.56 11.41
C ASN A 248 18.58 0.85 12.71
N ASP A 249 19.26 -0.17 13.24
CA ASP A 249 19.98 -0.12 14.52
C ASP A 249 21.21 0.81 14.51
N SER A 250 21.73 1.14 13.32
CA SER A 250 22.83 2.11 13.16
C SER A 250 22.35 3.56 12.96
N LYS A 251 21.15 3.76 12.41
CA LYS A 251 20.61 5.08 12.09
C LYS A 251 20.31 5.84 13.38
N ASN A 252 21.06 6.93 13.61
CA ASN A 252 20.99 7.76 14.82
C ASN A 252 21.15 6.99 16.15
N GLY A 253 21.86 5.86 16.15
CA GLY A 253 22.00 4.98 17.33
C GLY A 253 20.78 4.09 17.60
N GLY A 254 19.95 3.83 16.58
CA GLY A 254 18.77 2.99 16.63
C GLY A 254 17.51 3.81 16.36
N SER A 255 16.95 3.68 15.15
CA SER A 255 15.74 4.40 14.74
C SER A 255 14.74 3.51 14.02
N PHE A 256 13.48 3.78 14.29
CA PHE A 256 12.33 3.32 13.51
C PHE A 256 12.11 4.23 12.30
N LEU A 257 11.63 3.66 11.19
CA LEU A 257 11.29 4.32 9.93
C LEU A 257 9.79 4.37 9.75
N PHE A 258 9.25 5.57 9.56
CA PHE A 258 7.83 5.81 9.37
C PHE A 258 7.54 6.34 7.97
N GLN A 259 6.41 5.91 7.42
CA GLN A 259 5.73 6.55 6.29
C GLN A 259 4.78 7.63 6.84
N ASN A 260 4.94 8.87 6.36
CA ASN A 260 4.01 9.97 6.63
C ASN A 260 3.05 10.17 5.44
N SER A 261 2.05 11.01 5.61
CA SER A 261 1.03 11.38 4.61
C SER A 261 1.03 12.88 4.29
N TYR A 262 2.22 13.51 4.28
CA TYR A 262 2.42 14.94 3.97
C TYR A 262 3.11 15.15 2.60
N GLY A 263 2.87 14.26 1.62
CA GLY A 263 3.50 14.34 0.30
C GLY A 263 5.00 13.99 0.31
N THR A 264 5.61 13.90 -0.88
CA THR A 264 7.02 13.51 -1.03
C THR A 264 8.01 14.63 -0.71
N ASP A 265 7.59 15.90 -0.77
CA ASP A 265 8.46 17.06 -0.57
C ASP A 265 8.78 17.30 0.92
N TRP A 266 8.03 16.67 1.82
CA TRP A 266 8.24 16.71 3.27
C TRP A 266 9.20 15.60 3.74
N GLY A 267 10.11 15.92 4.66
CA GLY A 267 11.01 14.94 5.29
C GLY A 267 11.98 14.26 4.31
N ASP A 268 12.33 13.00 4.59
CA ASP A 268 13.11 12.13 3.69
C ASP A 268 12.15 11.49 2.67
N ASN A 269 11.78 12.25 1.63
CA ASN A 269 10.90 11.78 0.54
C ASN A 269 9.53 11.27 1.03
N GLY A 270 8.91 11.96 1.98
CA GLY A 270 7.68 11.55 2.68
C GLY A 270 7.88 10.60 3.87
N TYR A 271 9.12 10.17 4.13
CA TYR A 271 9.47 9.33 5.26
C TYR A 271 10.15 10.13 6.38
N PHE A 272 10.13 9.58 7.60
CA PHE A 272 10.94 10.09 8.69
C PHE A 272 11.46 8.97 9.60
N TRP A 273 12.46 9.31 10.40
CA TRP A 273 13.13 8.47 11.36
C TRP A 273 12.90 9.02 12.76
N LEU A 274 12.52 8.14 13.69
CA LEU A 274 12.38 8.45 15.11
C LEU A 274 13.22 7.45 15.91
N THR A 275 14.05 7.93 16.84
CA THR A 275 14.94 7.02 17.60
C THR A 275 14.11 6.09 18.49
N TYR A 276 14.60 4.90 18.81
CA TYR A 276 13.88 3.94 19.66
C TYR A 276 13.50 4.53 21.03
N ARG A 277 14.40 5.35 21.61
CA ARG A 277 14.15 6.10 22.84
C ARG A 277 13.02 7.11 22.66
N ASP A 278 13.05 7.87 21.57
CA ASP A 278 12.11 8.96 21.34
C ASP A 278 10.73 8.43 20.95
N PHE A 279 10.66 7.29 20.24
CA PHE A 279 9.44 6.50 20.06
C PHE A 279 8.84 6.06 21.40
N ASN A 280 9.63 5.41 22.26
CA ASN A 280 9.18 4.98 23.58
C ASN A 280 8.68 6.15 24.44
N ASN A 281 9.21 7.36 24.26
CA ASN A 281 8.74 8.56 24.97
C ASN A 281 7.46 9.16 24.35
N ASN A 282 7.40 9.29 23.02
CA ASN A 282 6.45 10.13 22.29
C ASN A 282 5.25 9.41 21.66
N ALA A 283 5.31 8.09 21.46
CA ALA A 283 4.16 7.35 20.94
C ALA A 283 3.07 7.25 22.02
N TYR A 284 1.84 7.62 21.67
CA TYR A 284 0.66 7.63 22.55
C TYR A 284 -0.15 6.35 22.41
N TRP A 285 -0.43 5.93 21.19
CA TRP A 285 -1.10 4.66 20.88
C TRP A 285 -0.40 3.97 19.74
N GLY A 286 -0.48 2.65 19.69
CA GLY A 286 0.07 1.87 18.59
C GLY A 286 -0.65 0.54 18.49
N PHE A 287 -0.96 0.11 17.27
CA PHE A 287 -1.72 -1.10 17.02
C PHE A 287 -1.12 -1.90 15.86
N ILE A 288 -1.20 -3.22 15.96
CA ILE A 288 -0.93 -4.17 14.87
C ILE A 288 -2.23 -4.94 14.63
N ILE A 289 -2.58 -5.19 13.37
CA ILE A 289 -3.76 -6.00 13.02
C ILE A 289 -3.53 -7.47 13.36
N ASP A 290 -4.60 -8.19 13.68
CA ASP A 290 -4.63 -9.64 13.67
C ASP A 290 -5.58 -10.16 12.57
N LYS A 291 -5.18 -11.27 11.96
CA LYS A 291 -6.00 -12.03 11.01
C LYS A 291 -5.59 -13.49 11.10
N GLU A 292 -6.57 -14.37 11.34
CA GLU A 292 -6.34 -15.80 11.53
C GLU A 292 -5.88 -16.47 10.24
N ASP A 293 -6.42 -16.02 9.10
CA ASP A 293 -6.16 -16.56 7.77
C ASP A 293 -6.02 -15.45 6.73
N TYR A 294 -4.81 -15.27 6.19
CA TYR A 294 -4.52 -14.31 5.11
C TYR A 294 -4.77 -14.87 3.70
N SER A 295 -5.12 -16.16 3.57
CA SER A 295 -5.40 -16.80 2.27
C SER A 295 -6.59 -16.14 1.58
N ASP A 296 -7.62 -15.74 2.33
CA ASP A 296 -8.77 -14.93 1.89
C ASP A 296 -8.31 -13.87 0.88
N TRP A 297 -7.41 -12.98 1.30
CA TRP A 297 -6.99 -11.81 0.51
C TRP A 297 -6.33 -12.16 -0.84
N LYS A 298 -6.00 -13.44 -1.07
CA LYS A 298 -5.41 -13.98 -2.31
C LYS A 298 -6.43 -14.73 -3.16
N GLU A 299 -7.46 -15.33 -2.56
CA GLU A 299 -8.47 -16.13 -3.26
C GLU A 299 -9.33 -15.30 -4.24
N ASP A 300 -9.94 -16.00 -5.19
CA ASP A 300 -10.96 -15.46 -6.09
C ASP A 300 -12.25 -15.19 -5.28
N TYR A 301 -12.65 -13.92 -5.16
CA TYR A 301 -13.83 -13.47 -4.42
C TYR A 301 -14.90 -12.94 -5.37
N ARG A 302 -16.17 -13.25 -5.09
CA ARG A 302 -17.28 -12.86 -5.96
C ARG A 302 -18.58 -12.63 -5.19
N THR A 303 -19.27 -11.56 -5.57
CA THR A 303 -20.65 -11.27 -5.13
C THR A 303 -21.55 -11.08 -6.35
N ASN A 304 -22.76 -10.53 -6.17
CA ASN A 304 -23.65 -10.26 -7.29
C ASN A 304 -23.15 -9.10 -8.17
N SER A 305 -22.37 -8.16 -7.62
CA SER A 305 -21.94 -6.95 -8.34
C SER A 305 -20.45 -6.65 -8.21
N TYR A 306 -19.64 -7.58 -7.70
CA TYR A 306 -18.19 -7.43 -7.58
C TYR A 306 -17.48 -8.76 -7.88
N TYR A 307 -16.31 -8.68 -8.49
CA TYR A 307 -15.40 -9.80 -8.69
C TYR A 307 -13.95 -9.37 -8.44
N LYS A 308 -13.21 -10.23 -7.76
CA LYS A 308 -11.76 -10.23 -7.65
C LYS A 308 -11.28 -11.62 -8.03
N GLY A 309 -10.36 -11.75 -8.98
CA GLY A 309 -9.80 -13.05 -9.33
C GLY A 309 -9.13 -13.10 -10.70
N GLY A 310 -8.89 -14.33 -11.17
CA GLY A 310 -8.26 -14.56 -12.48
C GLY A 310 -9.12 -14.12 -13.66
N VAL A 311 -8.49 -13.59 -14.72
CA VAL A 311 -9.19 -13.39 -16.00
C VAL A 311 -9.26 -14.72 -16.76
N TYR A 312 -10.41 -15.05 -17.36
CA TYR A 312 -10.61 -16.26 -18.15
C TYR A 312 -10.95 -15.92 -19.60
N GLU A 313 -10.26 -16.54 -20.56
CA GLU A 313 -10.56 -16.44 -21.99
C GLU A 313 -11.03 -17.80 -22.50
N LYS A 314 -12.23 -17.87 -23.09
CA LYS A 314 -12.82 -19.11 -23.66
C LYS A 314 -12.82 -20.30 -22.66
N GLY A 315 -12.94 -19.99 -21.36
CA GLY A 315 -12.95 -20.97 -20.26
C GLY A 315 -11.56 -21.34 -19.70
N VAL A 316 -10.47 -20.77 -20.21
CA VAL A 316 -9.10 -21.00 -19.74
C VAL A 316 -8.60 -19.79 -18.95
N LYS A 317 -8.05 -19.99 -17.74
CA LYS A 317 -7.45 -18.91 -16.94
C LYS A 317 -6.24 -18.34 -17.70
N LYS A 318 -6.23 -17.03 -17.95
CA LYS A 318 -5.11 -16.33 -18.60
C LYS A 318 -4.01 -16.08 -17.55
N GLU A 319 -2.85 -16.71 -17.74
CA GLU A 319 -1.76 -16.67 -16.76
C GLU A 319 -1.22 -15.25 -16.55
N GLY A 320 -1.12 -14.84 -15.29
CA GLY A 320 -0.67 -13.49 -14.91
C GLY A 320 -1.69 -12.36 -15.15
N TYR A 321 -2.96 -12.68 -15.40
CA TYR A 321 -4.04 -11.69 -15.49
C TYR A 321 -5.04 -11.85 -14.34
N SER A 322 -5.38 -10.73 -13.71
CA SER A 322 -6.44 -10.64 -12.70
C SER A 322 -7.28 -9.38 -12.89
N TYR A 323 -8.56 -9.47 -12.51
CA TYR A 323 -9.47 -8.33 -12.45
C TYR A 323 -9.96 -8.17 -11.01
N GLU A 324 -10.05 -6.94 -10.54
CA GLU A 324 -10.71 -6.55 -9.31
C GLU A 324 -11.63 -5.36 -9.59
N GLY A 325 -12.95 -5.55 -9.54
CA GLY A 325 -13.91 -4.50 -9.86
C GLY A 325 -15.36 -4.96 -9.96
N GLU A 326 -16.19 -4.07 -10.48
CA GLU A 326 -17.63 -4.29 -10.60
C GLU A 326 -18.01 -5.27 -11.74
N ILE A 327 -19.11 -6.00 -11.55
CA ILE A 327 -19.66 -6.92 -12.56
C ILE A 327 -21.17 -6.74 -12.71
N ASN A 328 -21.71 -7.05 -13.89
CA ASN A 328 -23.15 -7.11 -14.08
C ASN A 328 -23.70 -8.45 -13.56
N LYS A 329 -24.61 -8.38 -12.57
CA LYS A 329 -25.23 -9.55 -11.92
C LYS A 329 -26.00 -10.52 -12.82
N ASN A 330 -26.44 -10.07 -13.99
CA ASN A 330 -27.27 -10.82 -14.92
C ASN A 330 -26.43 -11.52 -16.00
N THR A 331 -25.46 -10.78 -16.58
CA THR A 331 -24.59 -11.28 -17.67
C THR A 331 -23.30 -11.92 -17.12
N ASN A 332 -22.89 -11.56 -15.91
CA ASN A 332 -21.62 -11.90 -15.27
C ASN A 332 -20.37 -11.34 -15.97
N LEU A 333 -20.55 -10.34 -16.83
CA LEU A 333 -19.47 -9.62 -17.49
C LEU A 333 -18.93 -8.52 -16.57
N PHE A 334 -17.67 -8.13 -16.77
CA PHE A 334 -17.08 -6.97 -16.10
C PHE A 334 -17.86 -5.72 -16.49
N ASN A 335 -18.25 -4.88 -15.52
CA ASN A 335 -19.13 -3.76 -15.78
C ASN A 335 -19.07 -2.74 -14.66
N GLY A 336 -18.76 -1.49 -14.96
CA GLY A 336 -18.38 -0.46 -13.98
C GLY A 336 -16.87 -0.37 -13.83
N LYS A 337 -16.41 0.23 -12.73
CA LYS A 337 -14.97 0.52 -12.55
C LYS A 337 -14.22 -0.68 -12.01
N GLY A 338 -12.98 -0.87 -12.47
CA GLY A 338 -12.11 -1.91 -11.95
C GLY A 338 -10.64 -1.72 -12.26
N ILE A 339 -9.85 -2.60 -11.67
CA ILE A 339 -8.41 -2.73 -11.80
C ILE A 339 -8.15 -4.02 -12.60
N LEU A 340 -7.41 -3.90 -13.70
CA LEU A 340 -6.94 -5.02 -14.52
C LEU A 340 -5.43 -5.14 -14.37
N ASP A 341 -4.97 -6.25 -13.83
CA ASP A 341 -3.58 -6.67 -13.91
C ASP A 341 -3.34 -7.51 -15.17
N THR A 342 -2.20 -7.26 -15.79
CA THR A 342 -1.55 -8.09 -16.81
C THR A 342 -0.15 -8.48 -16.30
N PRO A 343 0.59 -9.38 -16.99
CA PRO A 343 1.95 -9.75 -16.60
C PRO A 343 2.92 -8.56 -16.52
N THR A 344 2.70 -7.50 -17.32
CA THR A 344 3.63 -6.36 -17.44
C THR A 344 3.06 -5.00 -17.00
N ALA A 345 1.77 -4.91 -16.71
CA ALA A 345 1.10 -3.65 -16.38
C ALA A 345 -0.10 -3.84 -15.45
N THR A 346 -0.47 -2.75 -14.77
CA THR A 346 -1.78 -2.59 -14.13
C THR A 346 -2.50 -1.45 -14.81
N ALA A 347 -3.81 -1.58 -15.01
CA ALA A 347 -4.65 -0.54 -15.58
C ALA A 347 -5.95 -0.37 -14.79
N ILE A 348 -6.41 0.87 -14.69
CA ILE A 348 -7.63 1.26 -13.98
C ILE A 348 -8.56 1.94 -14.99
N GLY A 349 -9.80 1.50 -15.09
CA GLY A 349 -10.78 2.12 -15.97
C GLY A 349 -12.17 1.50 -15.85
N TYR A 350 -13.02 1.80 -16.82
CA TYR A 350 -14.41 1.34 -16.85
C TYR A 350 -14.62 0.22 -17.86
N TYR A 351 -15.51 -0.69 -17.50
CA TYR A 351 -16.08 -1.68 -18.39
C TYR A 351 -17.57 -1.41 -18.64
N ASP A 352 -18.03 -1.67 -19.86
CA ASP A 352 -19.44 -1.71 -20.28
C ASP A 352 -19.71 -3.09 -20.88
N GLU A 353 -20.53 -3.91 -20.20
CA GLU A 353 -20.81 -5.31 -20.56
C GLU A 353 -19.60 -6.13 -21.08
N GLY A 354 -18.47 -6.05 -20.38
CA GLY A 354 -17.25 -6.79 -20.70
C GLY A 354 -16.29 -6.09 -21.67
N HIS A 355 -16.71 -4.99 -22.31
CA HIS A 355 -15.85 -4.15 -23.14
C HIS A 355 -15.16 -3.07 -22.31
N LYS A 356 -13.90 -2.74 -22.61
CA LYS A 356 -13.25 -1.55 -22.03
C LYS A 356 -13.87 -0.30 -22.61
N ASP A 357 -14.22 0.67 -21.78
CA ASP A 357 -14.83 1.92 -22.22
C ASP A 357 -14.27 3.12 -21.45
N GLY A 358 -14.36 4.31 -22.04
CA GLY A 358 -13.86 5.57 -21.49
C GLY A 358 -12.34 5.63 -21.30
N TRP A 359 -11.90 6.52 -20.43
CA TRP A 359 -10.48 6.73 -20.13
C TRP A 359 -9.92 5.72 -19.12
N TRP A 360 -8.81 5.10 -19.50
CA TRP A 360 -8.08 4.11 -18.72
C TRP A 360 -6.69 4.62 -18.34
N LEU A 361 -6.40 4.63 -17.04
CA LEU A 361 -5.07 4.90 -16.49
C LEU A 361 -4.24 3.63 -16.59
N VAL A 362 -3.07 3.70 -17.21
CA VAL A 362 -2.16 2.55 -17.36
C VAL A 362 -0.84 2.81 -16.66
N CYS A 363 -0.42 1.87 -15.83
CA CYS A 363 0.87 1.81 -15.15
C CYS A 363 1.66 0.60 -15.65
N TYR A 364 2.73 0.83 -16.40
CA TYR A 364 3.61 -0.22 -16.92
C TYR A 364 4.79 -0.46 -15.99
N ASP A 365 4.71 -1.48 -15.14
CA ASP A 365 5.77 -1.86 -14.20
C ASP A 365 6.59 -3.04 -14.72
N ALA A 366 7.35 -2.84 -15.80
CA ALA A 366 8.27 -3.88 -16.23
C ALA A 366 9.49 -4.00 -15.29
N TYR A 367 9.84 -5.24 -14.98
CA TYR A 367 11.09 -5.63 -14.36
C TYR A 367 11.77 -6.63 -15.29
N GLU A 368 13.09 -6.53 -15.43
CA GLU A 368 13.92 -7.50 -16.12
C GLU A 368 13.92 -8.84 -15.36
N LYS A 369 14.30 -9.93 -16.05
CA LYS A 369 14.31 -11.29 -15.47
C LYS A 369 15.26 -11.49 -14.27
N ASP A 370 16.15 -10.54 -14.02
CA ASP A 370 17.06 -10.50 -12.87
C ASP A 370 16.52 -9.65 -11.70
N GLY A 371 15.31 -9.11 -11.81
CA GLY A 371 14.68 -8.23 -10.81
C GLY A 371 15.04 -6.75 -10.97
N THR A 372 15.82 -6.36 -11.97
CA THR A 372 16.13 -4.95 -12.23
C THR A 372 14.89 -4.24 -12.77
N ARG A 373 14.44 -3.16 -12.12
CA ARG A 373 13.34 -2.33 -12.63
C ARG A 373 13.72 -1.76 -14.01
N VAL A 374 12.84 -1.90 -14.99
CA VAL A 374 13.07 -1.32 -16.33
C VAL A 374 13.13 0.21 -16.20
N PRO A 375 14.16 0.89 -16.75
CA PRO A 375 14.18 2.34 -16.84
C PRO A 375 13.00 2.84 -17.68
N ASP A 376 12.41 3.97 -17.27
CA ASP A 376 11.30 4.63 -17.95
C ASP A 376 9.98 3.81 -18.07
N PRO A 377 9.37 3.41 -16.94
CA PRO A 377 8.02 2.83 -16.91
C PRO A 377 6.99 3.80 -17.51
N PHE A 378 6.12 3.28 -18.39
CA PHE A 378 5.06 4.08 -19.02
C PHE A 378 3.91 4.34 -18.04
N TYR A 379 3.58 5.62 -17.85
CA TYR A 379 2.34 6.07 -17.23
C TYR A 379 1.58 6.96 -18.23
N GLY A 380 0.30 6.67 -18.44
CA GLY A 380 -0.50 7.40 -19.42
C GLY A 380 -1.96 6.97 -19.49
N TRP A 381 -2.71 7.71 -20.29
CA TRP A 381 -4.11 7.48 -20.57
C TRP A 381 -4.30 6.73 -21.89
N ILE A 382 -5.25 5.81 -21.92
CA ILE A 382 -5.77 5.20 -23.14
C ILE A 382 -7.29 5.39 -23.14
N LEU A 383 -7.84 6.00 -24.19
CA LEU A 383 -9.29 6.09 -24.40
C LEU A 383 -9.74 4.86 -25.16
N PHE A 384 -10.70 4.14 -24.59
CA PHE A 384 -11.41 3.05 -25.25
C PHE A 384 -12.84 3.47 -25.60
N ASP A 385 -13.35 2.95 -26.71
CA ASP A 385 -14.75 2.97 -27.13
C ASP A 385 -15.12 1.52 -27.45
N GLN A 386 -15.94 0.90 -26.60
CA GLN A 386 -16.41 -0.49 -26.74
C GLN A 386 -15.28 -1.52 -27.03
N GLY A 387 -14.15 -1.35 -26.34
CA GLY A 387 -12.95 -2.20 -26.44
C GLY A 387 -11.94 -1.76 -27.52
N VAL A 388 -12.27 -0.80 -28.37
CA VAL A 388 -11.38 -0.26 -29.41
C VAL A 388 -10.62 0.95 -28.87
N ILE A 389 -9.31 1.00 -29.05
CA ILE A 389 -8.52 2.17 -28.64
C ILE A 389 -8.70 3.32 -29.63
N ILE A 390 -9.22 4.46 -29.15
CA ILE A 390 -9.48 5.67 -29.94
C ILE A 390 -8.37 6.71 -29.78
N GLU A 391 -7.96 6.99 -28.54
CA GLU A 391 -6.97 8.04 -28.22
C GLU A 391 -5.95 7.56 -27.17
N LYS A 392 -4.79 8.21 -27.12
CA LYS A 392 -3.67 7.89 -26.21
C LYS A 392 -2.96 9.18 -25.81
N ASP A 393 -2.84 9.43 -24.51
CA ASP A 393 -1.99 10.50 -23.97
C ASP A 393 -0.96 9.91 -22.98
N SER A 394 0.19 10.55 -22.84
CA SER A 394 1.35 10.01 -22.13
C SER A 394 2.10 11.05 -21.32
N PHE A 395 2.27 10.79 -20.03
CA PHE A 395 2.90 11.75 -19.11
C PHE A 395 4.42 11.61 -19.00
N GLY A 396 5.00 10.48 -19.43
CA GLY A 396 6.44 10.19 -19.37
C GLY A 396 7.11 10.02 -20.73
N PHE A 397 8.43 10.23 -20.78
CA PHE A 397 9.22 10.30 -22.02
C PHE A 397 9.15 9.06 -22.91
N THR A 398 9.23 9.31 -24.22
CA THR A 398 9.63 8.32 -25.23
C THR A 398 11.10 8.48 -25.59
N ILE A 399 11.89 7.40 -25.47
CA ILE A 399 12.93 6.93 -26.44
C ILE A 399 13.35 5.51 -25.99
N GLY A 400 12.94 4.48 -26.74
CA GLY A 400 13.25 3.06 -26.45
C GLY A 400 12.02 2.14 -26.39
N ALA A 401 10.88 2.67 -25.94
CA ALA A 401 9.68 1.90 -25.63
C ALA A 401 8.84 1.39 -26.83
N THR A 402 9.31 1.43 -28.08
CA THR A 402 8.47 1.07 -29.26
C THR A 402 8.07 -0.40 -29.31
N ASN A 403 8.91 -1.32 -28.85
CA ASN A 403 8.54 -2.74 -28.74
C ASN A 403 7.60 -2.96 -27.54
N ASN A 404 7.96 -2.45 -26.36
CA ASN A 404 7.20 -2.64 -25.12
C ASN A 404 5.80 -2.00 -25.20
N LYS A 405 5.66 -0.84 -25.86
CA LYS A 405 4.36 -0.19 -26.11
C LYS A 405 3.46 -1.03 -27.02
N LYS A 406 4.02 -1.79 -27.99
CA LYS A 406 3.23 -2.70 -28.82
C LYS A 406 2.74 -3.90 -28.01
N THR A 407 3.61 -4.52 -27.22
CA THR A 407 3.24 -5.61 -26.31
C THR A 407 2.20 -5.16 -25.29
N LEU A 408 2.35 -3.99 -24.66
CA LEU A 408 1.35 -3.41 -23.75
C LEU A 408 -0.02 -3.21 -24.43
N ILE A 409 -0.04 -2.71 -25.67
CA ILE A 409 -1.29 -2.56 -26.44
C ILE A 409 -1.92 -3.93 -26.74
N GLU A 410 -1.12 -4.93 -27.07
CA GLU A 410 -1.58 -6.31 -27.32
C GLU A 410 -2.08 -7.00 -26.03
N GLU A 411 -1.46 -6.75 -24.88
CA GLU A 411 -1.89 -7.27 -23.57
C GLU A 411 -3.20 -6.64 -23.07
N LEU A 412 -3.38 -5.33 -23.30
CA LEU A 412 -4.60 -4.61 -22.91
C LEU A 412 -5.78 -4.87 -23.86
N ASN A 413 -5.54 -5.25 -25.12
CA ASN A 413 -6.57 -5.54 -26.11
C ASN A 413 -7.13 -6.98 -26.02
N LEU A 414 -7.72 -7.30 -24.86
CA LEU A 414 -8.48 -8.54 -24.63
C LEU A 414 -9.78 -8.54 -25.46
N GLU A 415 -9.97 -9.57 -26.30
CA GLU A 415 -11.12 -9.68 -27.23
C GLU A 415 -12.49 -9.93 -26.54
N SER A 416 -13.57 -9.71 -27.29
CA SER A 416 -14.88 -9.18 -26.88
C SER A 416 -15.94 -10.12 -26.26
N TYR A 417 -17.02 -9.49 -25.73
CA TYR A 417 -18.34 -10.07 -25.47
C TYR A 417 -19.49 -9.10 -25.91
N ASP A 418 -19.70 -8.93 -27.21
CA ASP A 418 -20.65 -7.99 -27.87
C ASP A 418 -22.11 -8.03 -27.32
N LEU A 419 -23.00 -6.99 -27.29
CA LEU A 419 -23.09 -5.51 -27.52
C LEU A 419 -24.60 -5.10 -27.18
N PRO A 420 -25.13 -3.84 -27.22
CA PRO A 420 -24.55 -2.51 -27.53
C PRO A 420 -24.83 -1.32 -26.54
N ILE A 421 -23.89 -0.36 -26.49
CA ILE A 421 -24.00 1.12 -26.23
C ILE A 421 -24.81 1.61 -25.00
N SER A 422 -24.10 2.24 -24.06
CA SER A 422 -24.60 3.28 -23.13
C SER A 422 -24.13 4.70 -23.57
N GLU A 423 -24.88 5.76 -23.23
CA GLU A 423 -24.68 7.12 -23.78
C GLU A 423 -23.76 8.06 -22.97
N GLU A 424 -23.25 7.67 -21.79
CA GLU A 424 -22.38 8.54 -20.96
C GLU A 424 -21.01 7.87 -20.65
N PRO A 425 -19.94 8.21 -21.42
CA PRO A 425 -18.60 7.65 -21.22
C PRO A 425 -17.86 8.31 -20.05
N ALA A 426 -16.93 7.55 -19.43
CA ALA A 426 -16.06 8.07 -18.37
C ALA A 426 -15.10 9.17 -18.88
N THR A 427 -14.93 10.21 -18.07
CA THR A 427 -14.14 11.41 -18.35
C THR A 427 -12.86 11.46 -17.51
N ILE A 428 -11.94 12.38 -17.84
CA ILE A 428 -10.73 12.58 -17.03
C ILE A 428 -11.05 13.00 -15.58
N ASP A 429 -12.22 13.62 -15.37
CA ASP A 429 -12.71 14.09 -14.07
C ASP A 429 -13.17 12.94 -13.15
N ASP A 430 -13.24 11.69 -13.64
CA ASP A 430 -13.54 10.49 -12.82
C ASP A 430 -12.37 10.04 -11.92
N PHE A 431 -11.24 10.71 -12.03
CA PHE A 431 -10.08 10.60 -11.15
C PHE A 431 -9.97 11.90 -10.30
N ILE A 432 -9.43 11.85 -9.08
CA ILE A 432 -9.21 13.09 -8.31
C ILE A 432 -7.93 13.77 -8.79
N GLN A 433 -7.92 15.12 -8.80
CA GLN A 433 -6.73 15.89 -9.21
C GLN A 433 -5.47 15.47 -8.44
N SER A 434 -5.58 15.11 -7.16
CA SER A 434 -4.44 14.62 -6.38
C SER A 434 -3.93 13.24 -6.78
N ASP A 435 -4.75 12.38 -7.41
CA ASP A 435 -4.25 11.16 -8.04
C ASP A 435 -3.46 11.53 -9.31
N LEU A 436 -3.94 12.48 -10.12
CA LEU A 436 -3.24 13.00 -11.30
C LEU A 436 -1.88 13.62 -10.92
N ASP A 437 -1.89 14.55 -9.95
CA ASP A 437 -0.72 15.26 -9.44
C ASP A 437 0.31 14.28 -8.85
N PHE A 438 -0.14 13.22 -8.18
CA PHE A 438 0.74 12.20 -7.64
C PHE A 438 1.51 11.44 -8.75
N PHE A 439 0.83 11.02 -9.83
CA PHE A 439 1.51 10.38 -10.97
C PHE A 439 2.43 11.35 -11.71
N GLN A 440 2.09 12.64 -11.75
CA GLN A 440 2.90 13.68 -12.39
C GLN A 440 4.14 14.07 -11.55
N GLN A 441 4.01 14.24 -10.23
CA GLN A 441 5.14 14.56 -9.34
C GLN A 441 6.18 13.43 -9.30
N LYS A 442 5.77 12.17 -9.36
CA LYS A 442 6.73 11.05 -9.38
C LYS A 442 7.62 11.01 -10.61
N LEU A 443 7.26 11.68 -11.71
CA LEU A 443 8.11 11.80 -12.91
C LEU A 443 9.28 12.78 -12.72
N SER A 444 9.20 13.74 -11.79
CA SER A 444 10.32 14.64 -11.48
C SER A 444 11.26 14.10 -10.39
N ALA A 445 10.83 13.09 -9.63
CA ALA A 445 11.57 12.51 -8.50
C ALA A 445 12.29 11.19 -8.84
N VAL A 446 12.64 10.98 -10.12
CA VAL A 446 13.40 9.82 -10.64
C VAL A 446 14.83 10.21 -11.09
N GLU A 447 15.24 11.46 -10.87
CA GLU A 447 16.65 11.90 -10.92
C GLU A 447 17.39 11.63 -9.60
#